data_AF-A0A6C0JN41-F1
#
_entry.id   AF-A0A6C0JN41-F1
#
_cell.length_a   1.000
_cell.length_b   1.000
_cell.length_c   1.000
_cell.angle_alpha   90.00
_cell.angle_beta   90.00
_cell.angle_gamma   90.00
#
_symmetry.space_group_name_H-M   'P 1'
#
loop_
_entity.id
_entity.type
_entity.pdbx_description
1 polymer ?
#
loop_
_entity_poly.entity_id
_entity_poly.type
_entity_poly.pdbx_seq_one_letter_code
_entity_poly.pdbx_strand_id
1 'polypeptide(L)'
;MSTSTKGDGNSFISNVLNNNIEPSEDELESLKSMVNEWFKLDDQIRKLQIAIKERKVHQKALNGKIEQFMFNYKYKDLNTQFGRIKANERKVKIPVKMSEIKEKILELKHLSGEELFNEIFNNERPTKIKQSIKRVIPSVNLQI
;
A
#
# COMPACT_ATOMS: atom_id res chain seq x y z
N MET A 1 52.14 38.39 -28.51
CA MET A 1 51.27 38.34 -29.71
C MET A 1 50.14 37.38 -29.43
N SER A 2 48.93 37.91 -29.43
CA SER A 2 47.67 37.22 -29.21
C SER A 2 47.31 36.35 -30.41
N THR A 3 46.79 35.13 -30.19
CA THR A 3 45.39 34.73 -30.48
C THR A 3 45.23 33.22 -30.77
N SER A 4 44.29 32.64 -30.02
CA SER A 4 43.31 31.64 -30.46
C SER A 4 43.72 30.16 -30.61
N THR A 5 43.77 29.47 -29.48
CA THR A 5 43.23 28.10 -29.37
C THR A 5 41.73 28.14 -29.65
N LYS A 6 41.32 28.03 -30.92
CA LYS A 6 39.92 27.74 -31.27
C LYS A 6 39.64 26.31 -30.85
N GLY A 7 38.90 26.17 -29.75
CA GLY A 7 38.57 24.89 -29.15
C GLY A 7 37.87 23.94 -30.12
N ASP A 8 38.21 22.67 -29.98
CA ASP A 8 37.57 21.47 -30.53
C ASP A 8 36.13 21.26 -30.02
N GLY A 9 35.35 22.33 -29.81
CA GLY A 9 33.93 22.24 -29.53
C GLY A 9 33.12 21.74 -30.73
N ASN A 10 33.65 21.95 -31.95
CA ASN A 10 32.95 21.61 -33.18
C ASN A 10 33.03 20.10 -33.52
N SER A 11 34.04 19.37 -33.04
CA SER A 11 34.18 17.92 -33.28
C SER A 11 33.31 17.09 -32.31
N PHE A 12 33.15 17.56 -31.07
CA PHE A 12 32.27 16.93 -30.09
C PHE A 12 30.79 17.08 -30.50
N ILE A 13 30.39 18.28 -30.93
CA ILE A 13 29.00 18.55 -31.36
C ILE A 13 28.66 17.78 -32.65
N SER A 14 29.61 17.66 -33.60
CA SER A 14 29.39 16.89 -34.82
C SER A 14 29.35 15.38 -34.57
N ASN A 15 30.12 14.85 -33.61
CA ASN A 15 30.02 13.43 -33.21
C ASN A 15 28.72 13.09 -32.45
N VAL A 16 28.12 14.06 -31.74
CA VAL A 16 26.81 13.87 -31.07
C VAL A 16 25.66 13.93 -32.08
N LEU A 17 25.77 14.77 -33.13
CA LEU A 17 24.73 14.92 -34.16
C LEU A 17 24.82 13.88 -35.30
N ASN A 18 26.01 13.30 -35.56
CA ASN A 18 26.23 12.32 -36.64
C ASN A 18 25.95 10.86 -36.25
N ASN A 19 25.60 10.57 -34.99
CA ASN A 19 25.13 9.25 -34.56
C ASN A 19 23.58 9.21 -34.53
N ASN A 20 22.93 9.77 -35.55
CA ASN A 20 21.53 9.41 -35.85
C ASN A 20 21.52 8.00 -36.42
N ILE A 21 21.66 7.02 -35.55
CA ILE A 21 21.42 5.61 -35.88
C ILE A 21 19.90 5.52 -36.05
N GLU A 22 19.44 5.67 -37.29
CA GLU A 22 18.05 5.36 -37.62
C GLU A 22 17.84 3.86 -37.39
N PRO A 23 16.82 3.48 -36.61
CA PRO A 23 16.57 2.07 -36.33
C PRO A 23 16.29 1.31 -37.62
N SER A 24 16.82 0.09 -37.70
CA SER A 24 16.52 -0.80 -38.82
C SER A 24 15.01 -1.07 -38.88
N GLU A 25 14.49 -1.36 -40.07
CA GLU A 25 13.07 -1.68 -40.26
C GLU A 25 12.64 -2.88 -39.40
N ASP A 26 13.55 -3.86 -39.21
CA ASP A 26 13.36 -5.01 -38.32
C ASP A 26 13.27 -4.61 -36.83
N GLU A 27 14.09 -3.64 -36.40
CA GLU A 27 14.08 -3.14 -35.02
C GLU A 27 12.81 -2.34 -34.73
N LEU A 28 12.35 -1.56 -35.71
CA LEU A 28 11.09 -0.85 -35.67
C LEU A 28 9.89 -1.80 -35.58
N GLU A 29 9.87 -2.88 -36.37
CA GLU A 29 8.78 -3.84 -36.34
C GLU A 29 8.75 -4.65 -35.03
N SER A 30 9.93 -5.04 -34.53
CA SER A 30 10.09 -5.63 -33.20
C SER A 30 9.58 -4.70 -32.09
N LEU A 31 9.94 -3.42 -32.16
CA LEU A 31 9.48 -2.41 -31.21
C LEU A 31 7.95 -2.26 -31.24
N LYS A 32 7.34 -2.18 -32.44
CA LYS A 32 5.87 -2.11 -32.55
C LYS A 32 5.21 -3.34 -31.92
N SER A 33 5.75 -4.54 -32.14
CA SER A 33 5.23 -5.77 -31.53
C SER A 33 5.31 -5.71 -30.00
N MET A 34 6.46 -5.30 -29.45
CA MET A 34 6.66 -5.15 -28.00
C MET A 34 5.71 -4.11 -27.40
N VAL A 35 5.55 -2.95 -28.04
CA VAL A 35 4.63 -1.90 -27.60
C VAL A 35 3.18 -2.39 -27.62
N ASN A 36 2.77 -3.09 -28.68
CA ASN A 36 1.44 -3.66 -28.78
C ASN A 36 1.17 -4.71 -27.70
N GLU A 37 2.13 -5.59 -27.42
CA GLU A 37 2.01 -6.56 -26.33
C GLU A 37 1.94 -5.87 -24.96
N TRP A 38 2.79 -4.86 -24.74
CA TRP A 38 2.79 -4.07 -23.51
C TRP A 38 1.42 -3.41 -23.26
N PHE A 39 0.81 -2.79 -24.27
CA PHE A 39 -0.53 -2.20 -24.14
C PHE A 39 -1.60 -3.26 -23.83
N LYS A 40 -1.53 -4.44 -24.45
CA LYS A 40 -2.46 -5.54 -24.15
C LYS A 40 -2.33 -5.99 -22.69
N LEU A 41 -1.10 -6.13 -22.18
CA LEU A 41 -0.85 -6.50 -20.80
C LEU A 41 -1.31 -5.42 -19.83
N ASP A 42 -1.05 -4.14 -20.11
CA ASP A 42 -1.49 -3.02 -19.27
C ASP A 42 -3.03 -2.97 -19.15
N ASP A 43 -3.74 -3.14 -20.27
CA ASP A 43 -5.19 -3.22 -20.28
C ASP A 43 -5.74 -4.42 -19.49
N GLN A 44 -5.10 -5.59 -19.59
CA GLN A 44 -5.45 -6.77 -18.83
C GLN A 44 -5.24 -6.53 -17.33
N ILE A 45 -4.09 -5.96 -16.94
CA ILE A 45 -3.80 -5.60 -15.55
C ILE A 45 -4.87 -4.65 -15.02
N ARG A 46 -5.23 -3.62 -15.79
CA ARG A 46 -6.27 -2.65 -15.38
C ARG A 46 -7.61 -3.33 -15.14
N LYS A 47 -8.04 -4.22 -16.05
CA LYS A 47 -9.29 -5.01 -15.89
C LYS A 47 -9.24 -5.90 -14.66
N LEU A 48 -8.13 -6.60 -14.44
CA LEU A 48 -7.95 -7.46 -13.26
C LEU A 48 -7.95 -6.66 -11.96
N GLN A 49 -7.34 -5.48 -11.94
CA GLN A 49 -7.35 -4.59 -10.77
C GLN A 49 -8.77 -4.14 -10.40
N ILE A 50 -9.61 -3.80 -11.39
CA ILE A 50 -11.02 -3.46 -11.17
C ILE A 50 -11.76 -4.67 -10.58
N ALA A 51 -11.63 -5.85 -11.20
CA ALA A 51 -12.27 -7.06 -10.72
C ALA A 51 -11.83 -7.44 -9.30
N ILE A 52 -10.54 -7.25 -8.96
CA ILE A 52 -10.01 -7.43 -7.60
C ILE A 52 -10.68 -6.45 -6.62
N LYS A 53 -10.83 -5.18 -7.01
CA LYS A 53 -11.44 -4.15 -6.16
C LYS A 53 -12.90 -4.50 -5.85
N GLU A 54 -13.68 -4.87 -6.86
CA GLU A 54 -15.08 -5.30 -6.70
C GLU A 54 -15.20 -6.52 -5.78
N ARG A 55 -14.39 -7.56 -6.03
CA ARG A 55 -14.37 -8.77 -5.20
C ARG A 55 -13.99 -8.47 -3.75
N LYS A 56 -13.04 -7.57 -3.51
CA LYS A 56 -12.67 -7.13 -2.15
C LYS A 56 -13.81 -6.39 -1.44
N VAL A 57 -14.59 -5.59 -2.16
CA VAL A 57 -15.77 -4.91 -1.58
C VAL A 57 -16.81 -5.94 -1.16
N HIS A 58 -17.15 -6.89 -2.02
CA HIS A 58 -18.09 -7.97 -1.68
C HIS A 58 -17.58 -8.83 -0.53
N GLN A 59 -16.31 -9.21 -0.55
CA GLN A 59 -15.68 -9.96 0.54
C GLN A 59 -15.75 -9.20 1.86
N LYS A 60 -15.52 -7.88 1.87
CA LYS A 60 -15.60 -7.04 3.07
C LYS A 60 -17.02 -7.00 3.63
N ALA A 61 -18.04 -6.89 2.76
CA ALA A 61 -19.44 -6.93 3.18
C ALA A 61 -19.82 -8.28 3.81
N LEU A 62 -19.36 -9.39 3.22
CA LEU A 62 -19.55 -10.73 3.79
C LEU A 62 -18.79 -10.91 5.10
N ASN A 63 -17.55 -10.41 5.17
CA ASN A 63 -16.75 -10.49 6.39
C ASN A 63 -17.46 -9.85 7.58
N GLY A 64 -18.11 -8.69 7.41
CA GLY A 64 -18.86 -8.04 8.48
C GLY A 64 -20.03 -8.91 8.99
N LYS A 65 -20.76 -9.57 8.08
CA LYS A 65 -21.85 -10.49 8.46
C LYS A 65 -21.34 -11.73 9.19
N ILE A 66 -20.27 -12.34 8.68
CA ILE A 66 -19.67 -13.55 9.27
C ILE A 66 -19.08 -13.21 10.64
N GLU A 67 -18.39 -12.07 10.77
CA GLU A 67 -17.83 -11.58 12.03
C GLU A 67 -18.92 -11.40 13.09
N GLN A 68 -19.99 -10.66 12.76
CA GLN A 68 -21.13 -10.49 13.66
C GLN A 68 -21.72 -11.84 14.09
N PHE A 69 -21.92 -12.76 13.15
CA PHE A 69 -22.43 -14.09 13.46
C PHE A 69 -21.50 -14.85 14.41
N MET A 70 -20.20 -14.92 14.11
CA MET A 70 -19.24 -15.64 14.93
C MET A 70 -19.17 -15.10 16.35
N PHE A 71 -19.18 -13.77 16.54
CA PHE A 71 -19.11 -13.17 17.87
C PHE A 71 -20.44 -13.24 18.64
N ASN A 72 -21.59 -13.09 17.96
CA ASN A 72 -22.91 -13.21 18.60
C ASN A 72 -23.12 -14.61 19.18
N TYR A 73 -22.69 -15.65 18.45
CA TYR A 73 -22.82 -17.05 18.86
C TYR A 73 -21.54 -17.63 19.50
N LYS A 74 -20.53 -16.80 19.77
CA LYS A 74 -19.27 -17.18 20.41
C LYS A 74 -18.50 -18.32 19.71
N TYR A 75 -18.60 -18.41 18.39
CA TYR A 75 -17.78 -19.32 17.59
C TYR A 75 -16.33 -18.82 17.49
N LYS A 76 -15.38 -19.66 17.90
CA LYS A 76 -13.94 -19.35 17.78
C LYS A 76 -13.43 -19.60 16.36
N ASP A 77 -13.94 -20.64 15.71
CA ASP A 77 -13.54 -21.05 14.38
C ASP A 77 -14.70 -21.70 13.61
N LEU A 78 -14.63 -21.57 12.28
CA LEU A 78 -15.56 -22.18 11.33
C LEU A 78 -14.76 -22.99 10.32
N ASN A 79 -15.12 -24.27 10.18
CA ASN A 79 -14.57 -25.16 9.17
C ASN A 79 -15.55 -25.25 8.00
N THR A 80 -15.04 -25.07 6.78
CA THR A 80 -15.81 -25.16 5.55
C THR A 80 -15.07 -26.05 4.56
N GLN A 81 -15.75 -26.49 3.50
CA GLN A 81 -15.12 -27.20 2.38
C GLN A 81 -13.95 -26.43 1.74
N PHE A 82 -13.95 -25.10 1.84
CA PHE A 82 -12.91 -24.23 1.26
C PHE A 82 -11.81 -23.85 2.27
N GLY A 83 -11.85 -24.39 3.49
CA GLY A 83 -10.87 -24.16 4.54
C GLY A 83 -11.46 -23.58 5.83
N ARG A 84 -10.58 -23.08 6.70
CA ARG A 84 -10.93 -22.64 8.07
C ARG A 84 -10.87 -21.13 8.23
N ILE A 85 -11.86 -20.57 8.92
CA ILE A 85 -11.91 -19.18 9.36
C ILE A 85 -11.78 -19.14 10.89
N LYS A 86 -10.94 -18.24 11.40
CA LYS A 86 -10.74 -18.02 12.84
C LYS A 86 -11.18 -16.62 13.23
N ALA A 87 -11.99 -16.50 14.28
CA ALA A 87 -12.29 -15.24 14.93
C ALA A 87 -11.16 -14.87 15.89
N ASN A 88 -10.78 -13.59 15.89
CA ASN A 88 -9.75 -13.04 16.76
C ASN A 88 -10.28 -11.76 17.40
N GLU A 89 -10.14 -11.69 18.71
CA GLU A 89 -10.35 -10.48 19.50
C GLU A 89 -9.01 -10.01 20.07
N ARG A 90 -8.77 -8.71 20.03
CA ARG A 90 -7.58 -8.11 20.62
C ARG A 90 -7.93 -6.82 21.32
N LYS A 91 -7.41 -6.62 22.53
CA LYS A 91 -7.50 -5.34 23.24
C LYS A 91 -6.47 -4.39 22.63
N VAL A 92 -6.92 -3.24 22.14
CA VAL A 92 -6.07 -2.21 21.53
C VAL A 92 -6.30 -0.87 22.22
N LYS A 93 -5.24 -0.12 22.48
CA LYS A 93 -5.35 1.26 22.98
C LYS A 93 -6.06 2.13 21.95
N ILE A 94 -6.97 2.98 22.41
CA ILE A 94 -7.66 3.94 21.54
C ILE A 94 -6.61 4.92 20.99
N PRO A 95 -6.60 5.17 19.66
CA PRO A 95 -5.72 6.17 19.08
C PRO A 95 -6.19 7.57 19.53
N VAL A 96 -5.23 8.41 19.88
CA VAL A 96 -5.51 9.79 20.32
C VAL A 96 -5.94 10.62 19.11
N LYS A 97 -7.09 11.30 19.19
CA LYS A 97 -7.56 12.19 18.14
C LYS A 97 -7.09 13.62 18.38
N MET A 98 -6.88 14.36 17.29
CA MET A 98 -6.47 15.77 17.38
C MET A 98 -7.48 16.64 18.14
N SER A 99 -8.79 16.34 18.01
CA SER A 99 -9.83 17.06 18.77
C SER A 99 -9.69 16.85 20.27
N GLU A 100 -9.49 15.60 20.71
CA GLU A 100 -9.29 15.24 22.12
C GLU A 100 -8.03 15.90 22.70
N ILE A 101 -6.96 16.01 21.89
CA ILE A 101 -5.73 16.71 22.27
C ILE A 101 -6.02 18.19 22.52
N LYS A 102 -6.74 18.86 21.61
CA LYS A 102 -7.07 20.28 21.75
C LYS A 102 -7.92 20.54 22.99
N GLU A 103 -8.92 19.70 23.24
CA GLU A 103 -9.77 19.76 24.44
C GLU A 103 -8.93 19.62 25.70
N LYS A 104 -8.06 18.60 25.78
CA LYS A 104 -7.16 18.41 26.91
C LYS A 104 -6.20 19.58 27.11
N ILE A 105 -5.65 20.16 26.05
CA ILE A 105 -4.79 21.36 26.12
C ILE A 105 -5.59 22.56 26.67
N LEU A 106 -6.86 22.70 26.29
CA LEU A 106 -7.75 23.75 26.77
C LEU A 106 -8.13 23.59 28.25
N GLU A 107 -8.32 22.36 28.71
CA GLU A 107 -8.61 22.01 30.11
C GLU A 107 -7.39 22.17 31.02
N LEU A 108 -6.21 21.79 30.52
CA LEU A 108 -4.96 21.69 31.27
C LEU A 108 -3.99 22.86 31.01
N LYS A 109 -4.53 24.04 30.69
CA LYS A 109 -3.76 25.27 30.39
C LYS A 109 -2.79 25.72 31.49
N HIS A 110 -2.98 25.24 32.71
CA HIS A 110 -2.21 25.61 33.89
C HIS A 110 -0.95 24.76 34.08
N LEU A 111 -0.80 23.66 33.32
CA LEU A 111 0.35 22.75 33.40
C LEU A 111 1.49 23.19 32.48
N SER A 112 2.73 22.82 32.84
CA SER A 112 3.89 23.00 31.96
C SER A 112 3.77 22.13 30.71
N GLY A 113 4.44 22.51 29.62
CA GLY A 113 4.39 21.78 28.35
C GLY A 113 4.79 20.31 28.47
N GLU A 114 5.74 20.00 29.36
CA GLU A 114 6.18 18.62 29.62
C GLU A 114 5.14 17.80 30.41
N GLU A 115 4.49 18.42 31.39
CA GLU A 115 3.44 17.80 32.20
C GLU A 115 2.19 17.54 31.34
N LEU A 116 1.83 18.51 30.50
CA LEU A 116 0.74 18.40 29.55
C LEU A 116 0.98 17.28 28.52
N PHE A 117 2.22 17.14 28.04
CA PHE A 117 2.60 16.06 27.15
C PHE A 117 2.42 14.69 27.83
N ASN A 118 2.87 14.57 29.08
CA ASN A 118 2.72 13.34 29.85
C ASN A 118 1.24 12.97 30.06
N GLU A 119 0.40 13.96 30.38
CA GLU A 119 -1.02 13.77 30.63
C GLU A 119 -1.83 13.39 29.36
N ILE A 120 -1.39 13.89 28.20
CA ILE A 120 -2.05 13.61 26.92
C ILE A 120 -1.59 12.27 26.32
N PHE A 121 -0.29 11.96 26.38
CA PHE A 121 0.29 10.86 25.62
C PHE A 121 0.80 9.69 26.45
N ASN A 122 1.26 9.92 27.69
CA ASN A 122 1.89 8.90 28.53
C ASN A 122 0.93 8.25 29.53
N ASN A 123 -0.16 8.92 29.91
CA ASN A 123 -1.19 8.32 30.75
C ASN A 123 -1.88 7.12 30.07
N GLU A 124 -2.41 6.22 30.91
CA GLU A 124 -3.04 4.99 30.45
C GLU A 124 -4.26 5.30 29.57
N ARG A 125 -4.07 5.11 28.26
CA ARG A 125 -5.12 5.31 27.28
C ARG A 125 -6.19 4.22 27.41
N PRO A 126 -7.49 4.58 27.29
CA PRO A 126 -8.56 3.60 27.30
C PRO A 126 -8.36 2.55 26.21
N THR A 127 -8.68 1.29 26.53
CA THR A 127 -8.57 0.17 25.59
C THR A 127 -9.93 -0.16 25.00
N LYS A 128 -9.95 -0.54 23.72
CA LYS A 128 -11.12 -1.08 23.03
C LYS A 128 -10.85 -2.49 22.52
N ILE A 129 -11.89 -3.32 22.51
CA ILE A 129 -11.81 -4.65 21.90
C ILE A 129 -11.97 -4.47 20.39
N LYS A 130 -10.97 -4.91 19.62
CA LYS A 130 -11.05 -5.01 18.18
C LYS A 130 -11.28 -6.46 17.80
N GLN A 131 -12.42 -6.71 17.18
CA GLN A 131 -12.81 -7.99 16.61
C GLN A 131 -12.37 -8.07 15.13
N SER A 132 -12.13 -9.29 14.66
CA SER A 132 -11.81 -9.58 13.27
C SER A 132 -11.89 -11.08 12.99
N ILE A 133 -12.12 -11.46 11.74
CA ILE A 133 -12.01 -12.84 11.27
C ILE A 133 -10.86 -12.96 10.26
N LYS A 134 -10.16 -14.10 10.25
CA LYS A 134 -9.07 -14.39 9.30
C LYS A 134 -9.16 -15.82 8.79
N ARG A 135 -8.96 -16.01 7.49
CA ARG A 135 -8.75 -17.35 6.91
C ARG A 135 -7.40 -17.91 7.37
N VAL A 136 -7.41 -19.14 7.85
CA VAL A 136 -6.17 -19.88 8.18
C VAL A 136 -5.61 -20.43 6.88
N ILE A 137 -4.43 -19.94 6.49
CA ILE A 137 -3.68 -20.45 5.33
C ILE A 137 -2.64 -21.43 5.87
N PRO A 138 -2.65 -22.71 5.46
CA PRO A 138 -1.64 -23.66 5.88
C PRO A 138 -0.27 -23.20 5.37
N SER A 139 0.73 -23.19 6.24
CA SER A 139 2.12 -22.94 5.83
C SER A 139 2.63 -24.18 5.13
N VAL A 140 2.93 -24.07 3.84
CA VAL A 140 3.73 -25.08 3.13
C VAL A 140 5.18 -24.62 3.18
N ASN A 141 6.00 -25.32 3.95
CA ASN A 141 7.45 -25.12 3.90
C ASN A 141 7.96 -25.79 2.63
N LEU A 142 8.23 -25.00 1.60
CA LEU A 142 9.00 -25.44 0.44
C LEU A 142 10.48 -25.32 0.81
N GLN A 143 10.98 -26.27 1.59
CA GLN A 143 12.41 -26.53 1.60
C GLN A 143 12.72 -27.24 0.27
N ILE A 144 13.31 -26.49 -0.66
CA ILE A 144 13.98 -27.05 -1.84
C ILE A 144 15.43 -27.26 -1.45
#